data_AF-A0A8I0FD66-F1
#
_entry.id   AF-A0A8I0FD66-F1
#
_cell.length_a   1.000
_cell.length_b   1.000
_cell.length_c   1.000
_cell.angle_alpha   90.00
_cell.angle_beta   90.00
_cell.angle_gamma   90.00
#
_symmetry.space_group_name_H-M   'P 1'
#
loop_
_entity.id
_entity.type
_entity.pdbx_description
1 polymer ?
#
loop_
_entity_poly.entity_id
_entity_poly.type
_entity_poly.pdbx_seq_one_letter_code
_entity_poly.pdbx_strand_id
1 'polypeptide(L)'
;YNQWLSSDYMLDALGLDPALQQKRLGDGFYEQRMVQDQIANLTGYRFLEGYGSDEEQYKALMNNGVTYAKQYGLRPGIALTPAQIAQLTSDIVWLVEKDVTLPDGTQTKALAPQVYVKARAGDLKGDGTLLSGSSIKFNLDGDLLNTATIAGREAVQITADNVNNLMGRIQGNTVDITSKKD
;
A
#
# COMPACT_ATOMS: atom_id res chain seq x y z
N TYR A 1 8.70 28.96 9.31
CA TYR A 1 8.62 27.49 9.46
C TYR A 1 7.58 26.98 8.49
N ASN A 2 7.95 26.13 7.53
CA ASN A 2 6.95 25.40 6.74
C ASN A 2 6.44 24.25 7.61
N GLN A 3 5.12 24.17 7.78
CA GLN A 3 4.48 23.02 8.39
C GLN A 3 4.43 21.93 7.31
N TRP A 4 5.10 20.80 7.57
CA TRP A 4 5.07 19.65 6.68
C TRP A 4 3.65 19.10 6.58
N LEU A 5 3.22 18.72 5.37
CA LEU A 5 1.92 18.08 5.18
C LEU A 5 1.82 16.80 6.02
N SER A 6 0.78 16.71 6.82
CA SER A 6 0.50 15.64 7.78
C SER A 6 -0.93 15.11 7.62
N SER A 7 -1.27 14.03 8.32
CA SER A 7 -2.63 13.51 8.38
C SER A 7 -3.64 14.43 9.09
N ASP A 8 -3.21 15.53 9.70
CA ASP A 8 -4.11 16.61 10.16
C ASP A 8 -4.96 17.14 9.00
N TYR A 9 -4.35 17.30 7.82
CA TYR A 9 -5.03 17.72 6.58
C TYR A 9 -6.25 16.84 6.27
N MET A 10 -6.12 15.54 6.51
CA MET A 10 -7.18 14.57 6.28
C MET A 10 -8.25 14.60 7.37
N LEU A 11 -7.86 14.76 8.64
CA LEU A 11 -8.77 14.86 9.78
C LEU A 11 -9.61 16.16 9.72
N ASP A 12 -8.97 17.28 9.38
CA ASP A 12 -9.61 18.58 9.14
C ASP A 12 -10.60 18.50 7.97
N ALA A 13 -10.20 17.88 6.86
CA ALA A 13 -11.07 17.70 5.69
C ALA A 13 -12.26 16.76 5.95
N LEU A 14 -12.19 15.91 6.98
CA LEU A 14 -13.30 15.09 7.48
C LEU A 14 -14.13 15.78 8.56
N GLY A 15 -13.71 16.96 9.06
CA GLY A 15 -14.43 17.73 10.09
C GLY A 15 -14.42 17.04 11.46
N LEU A 16 -13.34 16.33 11.80
CA LEU A 16 -13.24 15.57 13.06
C LEU A 16 -12.83 16.46 14.24
N ASP A 17 -13.31 16.08 15.43
CA ASP A 17 -13.05 16.79 16.68
C ASP A 17 -11.53 16.84 16.99
N PRO A 18 -10.96 18.00 17.36
CA PRO A 18 -9.57 18.12 17.80
C PRO A 18 -9.14 17.14 18.91
N ALA A 19 -10.08 16.68 19.75
CA ALA A 19 -9.80 15.64 20.75
C ALA A 19 -9.42 14.28 20.13
N LEU A 20 -9.86 13.98 18.90
CA LEU A 20 -9.46 12.79 18.15
C LEU A 20 -8.11 12.97 17.43
N GLN A 21 -7.65 14.22 17.23
CA GLN A 21 -6.37 14.52 16.57
C GLN A 21 -5.15 14.22 17.46
N GLN A 22 -5.31 14.15 18.79
CA GLN A 22 -4.18 14.10 19.73
C GLN A 22 -3.45 12.73 19.83
N LYS A 23 -4.01 11.65 19.30
CA LYS A 23 -3.36 10.32 19.29
C LYS A 23 -2.93 9.92 17.88
N ARG A 24 -1.95 10.64 17.33
CA ARG A 24 -1.36 10.39 16.01
C ARG A 24 0.07 9.86 16.11
N LEU A 25 0.50 9.12 15.11
CA LEU A 25 1.85 8.55 15.03
C LEU A 25 2.83 9.54 14.37
N GLY A 26 3.58 10.28 15.19
CA GLY A 26 4.69 11.12 14.75
C GLY A 26 4.28 12.45 14.11
N ASP A 27 5.19 13.02 13.33
CA ASP A 27 4.98 14.26 12.57
C ASP A 27 4.72 13.98 11.07
N GLY A 28 4.37 15.03 10.32
CA GLY A 28 4.08 14.90 8.88
C GLY A 28 5.25 14.39 8.04
N PHE A 29 6.49 14.61 8.49
CA PHE A 29 7.69 14.09 7.81
C PHE A 29 7.82 12.58 8.00
N TYR A 30 7.64 12.09 9.23
CA TYR A 30 7.59 10.67 9.56
C TYR A 30 6.45 9.95 8.80
N GLU A 31 5.26 10.55 8.76
CA GLU A 31 4.11 10.00 8.03
C GLU A 31 4.35 9.89 6.52
N GLN A 32 4.91 10.94 5.89
CA GLN A 32 5.26 10.90 4.46
C GLN A 32 6.28 9.79 4.16
N ARG A 33 7.32 9.64 5.01
CA ARG A 33 8.31 8.57 4.88
C ARG A 33 7.67 7.18 5.02
N MET A 34 6.76 7.01 5.98
CA MET A 34 6.05 5.75 6.19
C MET A 34 5.09 5.41 5.03
N VAL A 35 4.45 6.41 4.42
CA VAL A 35 3.62 6.22 3.22
C VAL A 35 4.47 5.87 2.00
N GLN A 36 5.61 6.54 1.81
CA GLN A 36 6.58 6.22 0.77
C GLN A 36 7.10 4.78 0.91
N ASP A 37 7.45 4.34 2.12
CA ASP A 37 7.91 2.96 2.36
C ASP A 37 6.80 1.92 2.13
N GLN A 38 5.55 2.23 2.51
CA GLN A 38 4.40 1.38 2.16
C GLN A 38 4.22 1.26 0.64
N ILE A 39 4.29 2.37 -0.11
CA ILE A 39 4.19 2.38 -1.58
C ILE A 39 5.35 1.59 -2.19
N ALA A 40 6.56 1.70 -1.67
CA ALA A 40 7.70 0.90 -2.12
C ALA A 40 7.51 -0.59 -1.86
N ASN A 41 7.00 -0.99 -0.70
CA ASN A 41 6.73 -2.39 -0.37
C ASN A 41 5.55 -2.99 -1.18
N LEU A 42 4.54 -2.17 -1.48
CA LEU A 42 3.36 -2.54 -2.26
C LEU A 42 3.63 -2.54 -3.78
N THR A 43 4.44 -1.61 -4.27
CA THR A 43 4.56 -1.32 -5.71
C THR A 43 5.99 -1.32 -6.21
N GLY A 44 6.96 -1.79 -5.43
CA GLY A 44 8.37 -1.93 -5.85
C GLY A 44 9.03 -0.62 -6.31
N TYR A 45 8.33 0.51 -6.14
CA TYR A 45 8.67 1.82 -6.65
C TYR A 45 8.45 2.86 -5.57
N ARG A 46 9.29 3.91 -5.57
CA ARG A 46 9.16 5.04 -4.64
C ARG A 46 7.82 5.77 -4.76
N PHE A 47 7.31 5.87 -5.99
CA PHE A 47 6.10 6.60 -6.32
C PHE A 47 5.15 5.71 -7.10
N LEU A 48 3.86 5.90 -6.84
CA LEU A 48 2.80 5.50 -7.74
C LEU A 48 2.92 6.33 -9.03
N GLU A 49 2.42 5.73 -10.12
CA GLU A 49 2.40 6.35 -11.43
C GLU A 49 1.68 7.71 -11.42
N GLY A 50 2.32 8.74 -12.00
CA GLY A 50 1.76 10.08 -12.12
C GLY A 50 2.17 11.09 -11.04
N TYR A 51 2.96 10.70 -10.03
CA TYR A 51 3.44 11.62 -8.99
C TYR A 51 4.94 11.93 -9.10
N GLY A 52 5.31 13.19 -8.85
CA GLY A 52 6.70 13.66 -8.88
C GLY A 52 7.34 13.88 -7.51
N SER A 53 6.57 13.92 -6.43
CA SER A 53 7.08 14.17 -5.07
C SER A 53 6.28 13.49 -3.96
N ASP A 54 6.93 13.28 -2.80
CA ASP A 54 6.33 12.61 -1.65
C ASP A 54 5.13 13.42 -1.09
N GLU A 55 5.22 14.76 -1.03
CA GLU A 55 4.13 15.63 -0.57
C GLU A 55 2.92 15.64 -1.52
N GLU A 56 3.16 15.77 -2.84
CA GLU A 56 2.11 15.74 -3.86
C GLU A 56 1.33 14.41 -3.82
N GLN A 57 2.08 13.30 -3.80
CA GLN A 57 1.53 11.96 -3.69
C GLN A 57 0.72 11.80 -2.39
N TYR A 58 1.31 12.17 -1.24
CA TYR A 58 0.65 12.03 0.05
C TYR A 58 -0.66 12.83 0.11
N LYS A 59 -0.65 14.07 -0.41
CA LYS A 59 -1.84 14.92 -0.51
C LYS A 59 -2.92 14.31 -1.41
N ALA A 60 -2.54 13.81 -2.58
CA ALA A 60 -3.48 13.20 -3.53
C ALA A 60 -4.11 11.93 -2.94
N LEU A 61 -3.31 11.08 -2.32
CA LEU A 61 -3.77 9.85 -1.65
C LEU A 61 -4.70 10.15 -0.47
N MET A 62 -4.42 11.18 0.33
CA MET A 62 -5.33 11.63 1.38
C MET A 62 -6.63 12.21 0.81
N ASN A 63 -6.58 13.00 -0.27
CA ASN A 63 -7.79 13.54 -0.92
C ASN A 63 -8.70 12.43 -1.48
N ASN A 64 -8.11 11.40 -2.07
CA ASN A 64 -8.83 10.22 -2.51
C ASN A 64 -9.46 9.48 -1.30
N GLY A 65 -8.71 9.35 -0.19
CA GLY A 65 -9.19 8.77 1.07
C GLY A 65 -10.36 9.54 1.69
N VAL A 66 -10.31 10.88 1.73
CA VAL A 66 -11.40 11.75 2.20
C VAL A 66 -12.65 11.59 1.33
N THR A 67 -12.47 11.51 0.01
CA THR A 67 -13.57 11.34 -0.95
C THR A 67 -14.25 9.98 -0.74
N TYR A 68 -13.46 8.90 -0.67
CA TYR A 68 -13.94 7.55 -0.41
C TYR A 68 -14.66 7.46 0.94
N ALA A 69 -14.12 8.08 1.99
CA ALA A 69 -14.72 8.08 3.31
C ALA A 69 -16.07 8.79 3.38
N LYS A 70 -16.22 9.93 2.71
CA LYS A 70 -17.50 10.66 2.62
C LYS A 70 -18.54 9.86 1.84
N GLN A 71 -18.14 9.15 0.79
CA GLN A 71 -19.03 8.30 -0.01
C GLN A 71 -19.54 7.07 0.77
N TYR A 72 -18.67 6.42 1.56
CA TYR A 72 -18.98 5.17 2.25
C TYR A 72 -19.21 5.31 3.77
N GLY A 73 -19.29 6.54 4.30
CA GLY A 73 -19.55 6.81 5.72
C GLY A 73 -18.45 6.36 6.69
N LEU A 74 -17.20 6.33 6.22
CA LEU A 74 -16.08 5.73 6.96
C LEU A 74 -15.57 6.64 8.07
N ARG A 75 -15.00 6.03 9.12
CA ARG A 75 -14.44 6.71 10.29
C ARG A 75 -12.97 6.33 10.48
N PRO A 76 -12.05 7.30 10.59
CA PRO A 76 -10.65 7.04 10.93
C PRO A 76 -10.50 6.17 12.18
N GLY A 77 -9.43 5.39 12.22
CA GLY A 77 -9.19 4.36 13.22
C GLY A 77 -9.59 2.96 12.76
N ILE A 78 -10.60 2.85 11.90
CA ILE A 78 -11.09 1.56 11.38
C ILE A 78 -10.39 1.23 10.04
N ALA A 79 -9.74 0.07 9.96
CA ALA A 79 -9.15 -0.44 8.72
C ALA A 79 -10.23 -0.76 7.67
N LEU A 80 -9.91 -0.58 6.38
CA LEU A 80 -10.80 -1.02 5.31
C LEU A 80 -10.93 -2.55 5.29
N THR A 81 -12.16 -3.03 5.12
CA THR A 81 -12.46 -4.44 4.87
C THR A 81 -12.05 -4.84 3.45
N PRO A 82 -11.80 -6.14 3.17
CA PRO A 82 -11.48 -6.60 1.81
C PRO A 82 -12.51 -6.18 0.75
N ALA A 83 -13.81 -6.16 1.12
CA ALA A 83 -14.88 -5.71 0.23
C ALA A 83 -14.80 -4.20 -0.10
N GLN A 84 -14.36 -3.37 0.85
CA GLN A 84 -14.11 -1.94 0.62
C GLN A 84 -12.84 -1.73 -0.22
N ILE A 85 -11.77 -2.47 0.05
CA ILE A 85 -10.53 -2.42 -0.75
C ILE A 85 -10.82 -2.78 -2.22
N ALA A 86 -11.65 -3.79 -2.47
CA ALA A 86 -12.09 -4.18 -3.82
C ALA A 86 -12.96 -3.11 -4.53
N GLN A 87 -13.49 -2.12 -3.80
CA GLN A 87 -14.28 -0.99 -4.34
C GLN A 87 -13.44 0.28 -4.56
N LEU A 88 -12.13 0.25 -4.31
CA LEU A 88 -11.26 1.41 -4.54
C LEU A 88 -11.09 1.71 -6.03
N THR A 89 -11.57 2.88 -6.46
CA THR A 89 -11.37 3.41 -7.83
C THR A 89 -10.03 4.14 -8.00
N SER A 90 -9.43 4.55 -6.88
CA SER A 90 -8.19 5.33 -6.77
C SER A 90 -7.31 4.75 -5.66
N ASP A 91 -6.00 4.92 -5.79
CA ASP A 91 -5.06 4.67 -4.70
C ASP A 91 -5.33 5.69 -3.57
N ILE A 92 -5.30 5.26 -2.30
CA ILE A 92 -5.59 6.11 -1.14
C ILE A 92 -4.58 5.97 0.01
N VAL A 93 -4.56 6.97 0.87
CA VAL A 93 -4.14 6.86 2.27
C VAL A 93 -5.39 6.88 3.13
N TRP A 94 -5.42 6.04 4.16
CA TRP A 94 -6.48 5.98 5.15
C TRP A 94 -5.90 5.82 6.56
N LEU A 95 -6.48 6.49 7.55
CA LEU A 95 -5.98 6.48 8.93
C LEU A 95 -6.55 5.29 9.69
N VAL A 96 -5.66 4.42 10.16
CA VAL A 96 -5.98 3.18 10.86
C VAL A 96 -5.40 3.24 12.27
N GLU A 97 -6.13 2.74 13.27
CA GLU A 97 -5.60 2.61 14.62
C GLU A 97 -4.55 1.49 14.65
N LYS A 98 -3.39 1.79 15.22
CA LYS A 98 -2.31 0.85 15.49
C LYS A 98 -1.94 0.91 16.96
N ASP A 99 -1.56 -0.24 17.51
CA ASP A 99 -0.89 -0.32 18.80
C ASP A 99 0.59 0.04 18.60
N VAL A 100 1.09 0.95 19.44
CA VAL A 100 2.41 1.59 19.33
C VAL A 100 3.09 1.54 20.69
N THR A 101 4.27 0.93 20.73
CA THR A 101 5.14 0.96 21.91
C THR A 101 5.87 2.30 21.97
N LEU A 102 5.63 3.07 23.03
CA LEU A 102 6.36 4.30 23.35
C LEU A 102 7.78 3.98 23.87
N PRO A 103 8.72 4.95 23.88
CA PRO A 103 10.11 4.72 24.32
C PRO A 103 10.27 4.27 25.78
N ASP A 104 9.25 4.46 26.61
CA ASP A 104 9.17 4.01 28.01
C ASP A 104 8.67 2.55 28.15
N GLY A 105 8.32 1.90 27.03
CA GLY A 105 7.72 0.56 26.99
C GLY A 105 6.20 0.54 27.09
N THR A 106 5.54 1.69 27.25
CA THR A 106 4.08 1.79 27.34
C THR A 106 3.44 1.57 25.97
N GLN A 107 2.46 0.66 25.89
CA GLN A 107 1.63 0.48 24.70
C GLN A 107 0.53 1.56 24.66
N THR A 108 0.41 2.26 23.55
CA THR A 108 -0.69 3.21 23.29
C THR A 108 -1.31 2.97 21.91
N LYS A 109 -2.54 3.45 21.72
CA LYS A 109 -3.23 3.42 20.44
C LYS A 109 -3.06 4.75 19.72
N ALA A 110 -2.64 4.72 18.46
CA ALA A 110 -2.48 5.91 17.63
C ALA A 110 -3.01 5.69 16.21
N LEU A 111 -3.51 6.77 15.60
CA LEU A 111 -3.82 6.81 14.18
C LEU A 111 -2.52 6.87 13.37
N ALA A 112 -2.39 5.95 12.42
CA ALA A 112 -1.27 5.88 11.48
C ALA A 112 -1.81 5.84 10.04
N PRO A 113 -1.23 6.62 9.09
CA PRO A 113 -1.62 6.54 7.69
C PRO A 113 -1.21 5.21 7.06
N GLN A 114 -2.20 4.43 6.62
CA GLN A 114 -2.03 3.19 5.89
C GLN A 114 -2.36 3.41 4.40
N VAL A 115 -1.50 2.90 3.52
CA VAL A 115 -1.69 2.96 2.07
C VAL A 115 -2.56 1.79 1.63
N TYR A 116 -3.58 2.09 0.83
CA TYR A 116 -4.37 1.10 0.11
C TYR A 116 -4.33 1.47 -1.38
N VAL A 117 -3.68 0.65 -2.18
CA VAL A 117 -3.69 0.82 -3.64
C VAL A 117 -4.87 0.08 -4.24
N LYS A 118 -5.40 0.59 -5.36
CA LYS A 118 -6.41 -0.11 -6.13
C LYS A 118 -5.79 -1.29 -6.87
N ALA A 119 -6.54 -2.36 -7.03
CA ALA A 119 -6.14 -3.46 -7.91
C ALA A 119 -6.25 -3.03 -9.39
N ARG A 120 -5.17 -3.21 -10.16
CA ARG A 120 -5.13 -3.11 -11.63
C ARG A 120 -5.09 -4.53 -12.26
N ALA A 121 -5.15 -4.65 -13.58
CA ALA A 121 -5.08 -5.96 -14.23
C ALA A 121 -3.65 -6.52 -14.16
N GLY A 122 -3.48 -7.75 -13.65
CA GLY A 122 -2.18 -8.29 -13.25
C GLY A 122 -1.83 -8.04 -11.78
N ASP A 123 -2.72 -7.41 -11.00
CA ASP A 123 -2.39 -6.91 -9.66
C ASP A 123 -2.66 -7.88 -8.50
N LEU A 124 -3.06 -9.12 -8.78
CA LEU A 124 -3.47 -10.10 -7.77
C LEU A 124 -3.17 -11.56 -8.21
N LYS A 125 -3.17 -12.46 -7.23
CA LYS A 125 -3.17 -13.93 -7.24
C LYS A 125 -4.54 -14.35 -6.71
N GLY A 126 -4.81 -15.65 -6.61
CA GLY A 126 -6.11 -16.18 -6.17
C GLY A 126 -6.56 -15.79 -4.75
N ASP A 127 -5.76 -15.01 -4.03
CA ASP A 127 -5.73 -14.98 -2.57
C ASP A 127 -5.00 -13.75 -1.94
N GLY A 128 -4.67 -12.71 -2.73
CA GLY A 128 -4.93 -11.33 -2.25
C GLY A 128 -3.84 -10.29 -1.89
N THR A 129 -2.55 -10.43 -2.23
CA THR A 129 -1.53 -9.33 -2.06
C THR A 129 -0.96 -8.80 -3.40
N LEU A 130 0.13 -8.01 -3.44
CA LEU A 130 0.40 -7.01 -4.49
C LEU A 130 1.93 -6.72 -4.82
N LEU A 131 2.52 -7.28 -5.92
CA LEU A 131 3.94 -7.35 -6.41
C LEU A 131 4.47 -6.18 -7.33
N SER A 132 5.81 -5.82 -7.36
CA SER A 132 6.49 -4.97 -8.42
C SER A 132 8.07 -4.85 -8.46
N GLY A 133 8.67 -4.21 -9.49
CA GLY A 133 10.13 -4.09 -9.86
C GLY A 133 10.39 -3.82 -11.37
N SER A 134 11.58 -4.04 -11.99
CA SER A 134 11.90 -3.67 -13.43
C SER A 134 12.01 -4.80 -14.48
N SER A 135 13.04 -5.65 -14.49
CA SER A 135 13.05 -6.85 -15.35
C SER A 135 13.47 -8.02 -14.49
N ILE A 136 12.57 -8.98 -14.30
CA ILE A 136 12.80 -10.11 -13.38
C ILE A 136 13.00 -11.40 -14.17
N LYS A 137 13.80 -12.32 -13.62
CA LYS A 137 13.90 -13.70 -14.10
C LYS A 137 14.06 -14.67 -12.93
N PHE A 138 13.24 -15.72 -12.87
CA PHE A 138 13.44 -16.90 -12.04
C PHE A 138 13.85 -18.08 -12.92
N ASN A 139 14.64 -18.99 -12.36
CA ASN A 139 15.06 -20.22 -13.01
C ASN A 139 15.28 -21.29 -11.92
N LEU A 140 14.21 -21.94 -11.49
CA LEU A 140 14.19 -22.91 -10.39
C LEU A 140 14.26 -24.34 -10.93
N ASP A 141 14.77 -25.26 -10.11
CA ASP A 141 14.76 -26.72 -10.33
C ASP A 141 13.75 -27.40 -9.38
N GLY A 142 12.57 -26.77 -9.24
CA GLY A 142 11.53 -27.08 -8.25
C GLY A 142 10.42 -26.01 -8.25
N ASP A 143 9.40 -26.21 -7.40
CA ASP A 143 8.18 -25.37 -7.35
C ASP A 143 8.38 -23.93 -6.86
N LEU A 144 7.70 -22.97 -7.50
CA LEU A 144 7.54 -21.59 -7.00
C LEU A 144 6.24 -21.43 -6.21
N LEU A 145 6.28 -21.50 -4.87
CA LEU A 145 5.13 -21.05 -4.05
C LEU A 145 5.26 -19.57 -3.68
N ASN A 146 4.30 -18.74 -4.11
CA ASN A 146 4.45 -17.29 -4.09
C ASN A 146 3.32 -16.64 -3.28
N THR A 147 3.62 -16.03 -2.12
CA THR A 147 2.61 -15.46 -1.18
C THR A 147 2.63 -13.95 -1.01
N ALA A 148 3.77 -13.32 -1.31
CA ALA A 148 3.97 -11.87 -1.29
C ALA A 148 4.28 -11.39 -2.72
N THR A 149 5.25 -10.47 -2.93
CA THR A 149 5.10 -9.34 -3.89
C THR A 149 6.33 -8.90 -4.82
N ILE A 150 6.76 -9.73 -5.81
CA ILE A 150 7.73 -9.63 -6.99
C ILE A 150 7.23 -9.06 -8.39
N ALA A 151 7.73 -8.00 -9.04
CA ALA A 151 7.33 -7.79 -10.47
C ALA A 151 8.22 -6.89 -11.37
N GLY A 152 7.78 -6.55 -12.59
CA GLY A 152 8.56 -5.86 -13.63
C GLY A 152 7.94 -4.58 -14.24
N ARG A 153 8.79 -3.76 -14.84
CA ARG A 153 8.60 -2.58 -15.71
C ARG A 153 8.84 -2.89 -17.20
N GLU A 154 9.67 -3.89 -17.47
CA GLU A 154 10.14 -4.32 -18.79
C GLU A 154 9.92 -5.84 -18.99
N ALA A 155 10.18 -6.70 -17.99
CA ALA A 155 9.97 -8.15 -18.08
C ALA A 155 9.76 -8.87 -16.72
N VAL A 156 9.19 -10.10 -16.70
CA VAL A 156 9.26 -11.10 -15.61
C VAL A 156 9.27 -12.54 -16.17
N GLN A 157 10.45 -13.13 -16.35
CA GLN A 157 10.58 -14.54 -16.77
C GLN A 157 10.57 -15.46 -15.52
N ILE A 158 10.03 -16.68 -15.58
CA ILE A 158 9.99 -17.67 -14.47
C ILE A 158 10.12 -19.08 -15.04
N THR A 159 11.32 -19.68 -15.06
CA THR A 159 11.44 -21.14 -15.19
C THR A 159 11.31 -21.80 -13.82
N ALA A 160 10.62 -22.93 -13.68
CA ALA A 160 10.46 -23.71 -12.44
C ALA A 160 10.18 -25.19 -12.74
N ASP A 161 9.91 -26.01 -11.72
CA ASP A 161 9.09 -27.22 -11.91
C ASP A 161 7.62 -26.75 -11.95
N ASN A 162 6.84 -26.70 -10.85
CA ASN A 162 5.54 -25.97 -10.85
C ASN A 162 5.64 -24.47 -10.51
N VAL A 163 4.55 -23.72 -10.72
CA VAL A 163 4.37 -22.35 -10.20
C VAL A 163 3.04 -22.20 -9.46
N ASN A 164 3.11 -22.29 -8.13
CA ASN A 164 2.00 -22.25 -7.17
C ASN A 164 1.78 -20.82 -6.62
N ASN A 165 0.96 -20.04 -7.31
CA ASN A 165 0.80 -18.61 -7.04
C ASN A 165 -0.16 -18.33 -5.85
N LEU A 166 0.30 -18.56 -4.61
CA LEU A 166 -0.48 -18.57 -3.36
C LEU A 166 -0.33 -17.33 -2.41
N MET A 167 -0.84 -16.15 -2.78
CA MET A 167 -1.16 -14.91 -1.99
C MET A 167 -0.72 -13.50 -2.51
N GLY A 168 -0.29 -13.25 -3.78
CA GLY A 168 0.24 -11.95 -4.34
C GLY A 168 -0.22 -11.48 -5.76
N ARG A 169 0.60 -11.21 -6.83
CA ARG A 169 0.26 -10.32 -8.03
C ARG A 169 1.11 -10.38 -9.38
N ILE A 170 1.14 -11.39 -10.26
CA ILE A 170 2.22 -11.39 -11.34
C ILE A 170 2.08 -10.26 -12.41
N GLN A 171 3.07 -9.34 -12.48
CA GLN A 171 3.15 -8.27 -13.50
C GLN A 171 4.57 -7.97 -14.04
N GLY A 172 4.66 -7.44 -15.26
CA GLY A 172 5.87 -7.12 -16.02
C GLY A 172 5.47 -6.58 -17.41
N ASN A 173 6.40 -6.05 -18.21
CA ASN A 173 6.10 -5.67 -19.61
C ASN A 173 6.39 -6.79 -20.64
N THR A 174 7.03 -7.90 -20.21
CA THR A 174 7.25 -9.15 -20.95
C THR A 174 7.36 -10.31 -19.95
N VAL A 175 6.29 -11.08 -19.71
CA VAL A 175 6.26 -12.11 -18.64
C VAL A 175 6.33 -13.53 -19.24
N ASP A 176 7.42 -14.27 -19.01
CA ASP A 176 7.69 -15.58 -19.64
C ASP A 176 7.83 -16.72 -18.61
N ILE A 177 6.77 -17.50 -18.37
CA ILE A 177 6.79 -18.61 -17.40
C ILE A 177 7.07 -19.96 -18.11
N THR A 178 7.84 -20.87 -17.51
CA THR A 178 8.27 -22.16 -18.09
C THR A 178 8.40 -23.24 -17.02
N SER A 179 7.45 -24.18 -16.94
CA SER A 179 7.57 -25.36 -16.09
C SER A 179 8.41 -26.46 -16.76
N LYS A 180 9.25 -27.15 -15.97
CA LYS A 180 10.12 -28.28 -16.41
C LYS A 180 9.47 -29.64 -16.19
N LYS A 181 8.61 -29.73 -15.18
CA LYS A 181 7.84 -30.89 -14.71
C LYS A 181 6.64 -30.37 -13.91
N ASP A 182 5.80 -31.29 -13.46
CA ASP A 182 5.19 -31.18 -12.13
C ASP A 182 6.15 -31.80 -11.09
#